data_AF-A0A4Y2H560-F1
#
_entry.id   AF-A0A4Y2H560-F1
#
_cell.length_a   1.000
_cell.length_b   1.000
_cell.length_c   1.000
_cell.angle_alpha   90.00
_cell.angle_beta   90.00
_cell.angle_gamma   90.00
#
_symmetry.space_group_name_H-M   'P 1'
#
loop_
_entity.id
_entity.type
_entity.pdbx_description
1 polymer ?
#
loop_
_entity_poly.entity_id
_entity_poly.type
_entity_poly.pdbx_seq_one_letter_code
_entity_poly.pdbx_strand_id
1 'polypeptide(L)'
;SHAKIGAHKDDEPSLDQSVDIAKLSFGACRDMIFSKKGCKSVRQKLEAGSLLLIHDQKEWTHAIPPQPCEEELRISPTFRRVWSSLQQSLDEMERDYSIPPCKRLRRD
;
A
#
# COMPACT_ATOMS: atom_id res chain seq x y z
N SER A 1 -10.69 -3.95 -22.75
CA SER A 1 -11.13 -5.07 -21.89
C SER A 1 -12.13 -4.58 -20.84
N HIS A 2 -13.06 -5.42 -20.36
CA HIS A 2 -14.08 -5.03 -19.36
C HIS A 2 -13.60 -5.11 -17.90
N ALA A 3 -12.39 -5.61 -17.67
CA ALA A 3 -11.83 -5.78 -16.33
C ALA A 3 -11.63 -4.42 -15.66
N LYS A 4 -12.19 -4.27 -14.46
CA LYS A 4 -12.11 -3.06 -13.65
C LYS A 4 -12.02 -3.44 -12.19
N ILE A 5 -11.46 -2.55 -11.40
CA ILE A 5 -11.51 -2.63 -9.94
C ILE A 5 -12.20 -1.36 -9.45
N GLY A 6 -13.30 -1.53 -8.73
CA GLY A 6 -14.05 -0.42 -8.15
C GLY A 6 -13.22 0.37 -7.14
N ALA A 7 -13.73 1.55 -6.78
CA ALA A 7 -13.13 2.37 -5.74
C ALA A 7 -13.13 1.61 -4.40
N HIS A 8 -11.95 1.33 -3.85
CA HIS A 8 -11.78 0.64 -2.58
C HIS A 8 -10.53 1.14 -1.84
N LYS A 9 -10.39 0.74 -0.58
CA LYS A 9 -9.19 0.92 0.23
C LYS A 9 -8.62 -0.45 0.54
N ASP A 10 -7.33 -0.49 0.83
CA ASP A 10 -6.65 -1.65 1.37
C ASP A 10 -6.50 -1.47 2.89
N ASP A 11 -7.63 -1.40 3.59
CA ASP A 11 -7.72 -1.12 5.03
C ASP A 11 -8.14 -2.33 5.86
N GLU A 12 -7.91 -3.54 5.35
CA GLU A 12 -8.26 -4.77 6.05
C GLU A 12 -7.52 -4.86 7.41
N PRO A 13 -8.21 -5.23 8.51
CA PRO A 13 -7.62 -5.22 9.85
C PRO A 13 -6.40 -6.14 10.03
N SER A 14 -6.26 -7.16 9.19
CA SER A 14 -5.14 -8.11 9.22
C SER A 14 -3.85 -7.55 8.61
N LEU A 15 -3.93 -6.43 7.89
CA LEU A 15 -2.77 -5.79 7.29
C LEU A 15 -2.02 -4.91 8.28
N ASP A 16 -0.71 -4.87 8.12
CA ASP A 16 0.10 -3.88 8.79
C ASP A 16 0.03 -2.53 8.07
N GLN A 17 -0.76 -1.63 8.65
CA GLN A 17 -1.05 -0.30 8.13
C GLN A 17 0.11 0.70 8.36
N SER A 18 1.19 0.30 9.02
CA SER A 18 2.39 1.12 9.22
C SER A 18 3.41 1.01 8.08
N VAL A 19 3.22 0.07 7.15
CA VAL A 19 4.11 -0.14 6.01
C VAL A 19 3.39 0.06 4.68
N ASP A 20 4.17 0.40 3.66
CA ASP A 20 3.66 0.62 2.32
C ASP A 20 3.22 -0.69 1.65
N ILE A 21 2.20 -0.60 0.80
CA ILE A 21 1.87 -1.66 -0.16
C ILE A 21 2.68 -1.44 -1.43
N ALA A 22 3.34 -2.51 -1.88
CA ALA A 22 4.06 -2.54 -3.14
C ALA A 22 3.21 -3.20 -4.23
N LYS A 23 3.03 -2.51 -5.36
CA LYS A 23 2.28 -3.02 -6.51
C LYS A 23 3.16 -3.02 -7.76
N LEU A 24 3.33 -4.19 -8.35
CA LEU A 24 4.03 -4.35 -9.63
C LEU A 24 3.01 -4.40 -10.77
N SER A 25 3.42 -3.97 -11.96
CA SER A 25 2.60 -4.04 -13.18
C SER A 25 3.35 -4.71 -14.31
N PHE A 26 2.74 -5.72 -14.93
CA PHE A 26 3.26 -6.41 -16.11
C PHE A 26 2.20 -6.46 -17.20
N GLY A 27 2.62 -6.35 -18.46
CA GLY A 27 1.71 -6.32 -19.61
C GLY A 27 1.15 -4.93 -19.86
N ALA A 28 -0.08 -4.87 -20.36
CA ALA A 28 -0.68 -3.63 -20.85
C ALA A 28 -0.72 -2.52 -19.80
N CYS A 29 -0.52 -1.26 -20.23
CA CYS A 29 -0.67 -0.09 -19.36
C CYS A 29 -2.11 0.01 -18.85
N ARG A 30 -2.34 0.49 -17.62
CA ARG A 30 -3.68 0.84 -17.14
C ARG A 30 -3.64 2.12 -16.32
N ASP A 31 -4.71 2.90 -16.38
CA ASP A 31 -4.91 4.02 -15.47
C ASP A 31 -5.31 3.51 -14.08
N MET A 32 -4.76 4.11 -13.03
CA MET A 32 -5.19 3.95 -11.65
C MET A 32 -5.56 5.31 -11.09
N ILE A 33 -6.74 5.41 -10.48
CA ILE A 33 -7.24 6.67 -9.92
C ILE A 33 -7.13 6.60 -8.41
N PHE A 34 -6.48 7.58 -7.80
CA PHE A 34 -6.37 7.79 -6.36
C PHE A 34 -7.24 8.97 -5.94
N SER A 35 -8.01 8.81 -4.87
CA SER A 35 -8.90 9.84 -4.33
C SER A 35 -8.82 9.89 -2.81
N LYS A 36 -8.82 11.11 -2.27
CA LYS A 36 -8.88 11.39 -0.82
C LYS A 36 -9.89 12.52 -0.58
N LYS A 37 -10.65 12.43 0.51
CA LYS A 37 -11.68 13.44 0.85
C LYS A 37 -11.04 14.82 1.01
N GLY A 38 -11.61 15.82 0.35
CA GLY A 38 -11.10 17.20 0.38
C GLY A 38 -9.87 17.43 -0.53
N CYS A 39 -9.42 16.42 -1.27
CA CYS A 39 -8.31 16.54 -2.21
C CYS A 39 -8.80 16.27 -3.65
N LYS A 40 -8.08 16.83 -4.63
CA LYS A 40 -8.29 16.50 -6.05
C LYS A 40 -7.78 15.08 -6.31
N SER A 41 -8.56 14.28 -7.02
CA SER A 41 -8.14 12.94 -7.44
C SER A 41 -6.95 13.00 -8.39
N VAL A 42 -6.06 12.01 -8.27
CA VAL A 42 -4.86 11.84 -9.09
C VAL A 42 -5.04 10.62 -9.97
N ARG A 43 -4.64 10.71 -11.23
CA ARG A 43 -4.58 9.59 -12.16
C ARG A 43 -3.13 9.23 -12.42
N GLN A 44 -2.78 7.98 -12.15
CA GLN A 44 -1.45 7.44 -12.37
C GLN A 44 -1.52 6.35 -13.45
N LYS A 45 -0.68 6.47 -14.49
CA LYS A 45 -0.49 5.38 -15.46
C LYS A 45 0.41 4.31 -14.88
N LEU A 46 -0.01 3.05 -15.01
CA LEU A 46 0.72 1.88 -14.56
C LEU A 46 1.31 1.15 -15.77
N GLU A 47 2.51 1.57 -16.15
CA GLU A 47 3.25 1.01 -17.29
C GLU A 47 3.83 -0.37 -16.96
N ALA A 48 4.15 -1.15 -17.99
CA ALA A 48 4.84 -2.43 -17.83
C ALA A 48 6.18 -2.23 -17.11
N GLY A 49 6.46 -3.07 -16.11
CA GLY A 49 7.68 -3.02 -15.30
C GLY A 49 7.66 -1.97 -14.19
N SER A 50 6.58 -1.21 -14.03
CA SER A 50 6.48 -0.21 -12.95
C SER A 50 6.26 -0.85 -11.58
N LEU A 51 6.89 -0.26 -10.56
CA LEU A 51 6.60 -0.46 -9.15
C LEU A 51 5.92 0.79 -8.59
N LEU A 52 4.76 0.61 -7.98
CA LEU A 52 4.04 1.64 -7.24
C LEU A 52 4.06 1.31 -5.75
N LEU A 53 4.52 2.26 -4.94
CA LEU A 53 4.41 2.21 -3.48
C LEU A 53 3.22 3.07 -3.04
N ILE A 54 2.33 2.50 -2.24
CA ILE A 54 1.14 3.18 -1.73
C ILE A 54 1.28 3.31 -0.22
N HIS A 55 1.36 4.56 0.24
CA HIS A 55 1.42 4.94 1.64
C HIS A 55 0.04 5.36 2.17
N ASP A 56 -0.18 5.21 3.48
CA ASP A 56 -1.36 5.72 4.19
C ASP A 56 -2.71 5.26 3.59
N GLN A 57 -2.89 3.94 3.50
CA GLN A 57 -3.98 3.33 2.75
C GLN A 57 -5.37 3.58 3.34
N LYS A 58 -5.44 3.91 4.63
CA LYS A 58 -6.67 4.28 5.31
C LYS A 58 -7.27 5.57 4.77
N GLU A 59 -6.45 6.47 4.24
CA GLU A 59 -6.90 7.78 3.78
C GLU A 59 -7.21 7.82 2.28
N TRP A 60 -6.66 6.88 1.50
CA TRP A 60 -6.74 6.88 0.04
C TRP A 60 -7.61 5.74 -0.49
N THR A 61 -8.62 6.11 -1.29
CA THR A 61 -9.36 5.16 -2.11
C THR A 61 -8.74 5.09 -3.50
N HIS A 62 -8.66 3.89 -4.07
CA HIS A 62 -8.13 3.70 -5.40
C HIS A 62 -9.00 2.79 -6.29
N ALA A 63 -8.92 2.99 -7.60
CA ALA A 63 -9.70 2.27 -8.60
C ALA A 63 -8.91 2.06 -9.90
N ILE A 64 -9.26 1.00 -10.64
CA ILE A 64 -8.84 0.81 -12.04
C ILE A 64 -10.10 0.94 -12.90
N PRO A 65 -10.32 2.08 -13.58
CA PRO A 65 -11.49 2.26 -14.44
C PRO A 65 -11.44 1.32 -15.66
N PRO A 66 -12.59 0.99 -16.26
CA PRO A 66 -12.63 0.24 -17.50
C PRO A 66 -11.96 1.04 -18.62
N GLN A 67 -11.08 0.39 -19.38
CA GLN A 67 -10.39 0.98 -20.54
C GLN A 67 -10.76 0.16 -21.78
N PRO A 68 -11.81 0.59 -22.53
CA PRO A 68 -12.37 -0.21 -23.61
C PRO A 68 -11.38 -0.44 -24.76
N CYS A 69 -10.51 0.52 -25.05
CA CYS A 69 -9.53 0.42 -26.15
C CYS A 69 -8.34 -0.50 -25.87
N GLU A 70 -8.14 -0.98 -24.64
CA GLU A 70 -6.99 -1.83 -24.31
C GLU A 70 -7.43 -3.29 -24.20
N GLU A 71 -7.14 -4.07 -25.24
CA GLU A 71 -7.48 -5.49 -25.32
C GLU A 71 -6.43 -6.41 -24.69
N GLU A 72 -5.21 -5.93 -24.56
CA GLU A 72 -4.09 -6.68 -23.99
C GLU A 72 -4.23 -6.89 -22.47
N LEU A 73 -3.71 -8.03 -22.01
CA LEU A 73 -3.73 -8.46 -20.61
C LEU A 73 -2.74 -7.65 -19.76
N ARG A 74 -3.13 -7.38 -18.50
CA ARG A 74 -2.25 -6.84 -17.46
C ARG A 74 -2.31 -7.73 -16.22
N ILE A 75 -1.15 -8.05 -15.67
CA ILE A 75 -1.00 -8.76 -14.40
C ILE A 75 -0.46 -7.76 -13.37
N SER A 76 -1.07 -7.68 -12.19
CA SER A 76 -0.62 -6.75 -11.15
C SER A 76 -0.52 -7.37 -9.76
N PRO A 77 0.63 -8.01 -9.45
CA PRO A 77 0.90 -8.50 -8.11
C PRO A 77 0.91 -7.33 -7.12
N THR A 78 0.24 -7.52 -5.98
CA THR A 78 0.20 -6.55 -4.88
C THR A 78 0.73 -7.25 -3.64
N PHE A 79 1.84 -6.76 -3.10
CA PHE A 79 2.51 -7.31 -1.93
C PHE A 79 2.10 -6.51 -0.70
N ARG A 80 1.72 -7.22 0.36
CA ARG A 80 1.24 -6.64 1.62
C ARG A 80 1.91 -7.35 2.79
N ARG A 81 2.22 -6.62 3.86
CA ARG A 81 2.58 -7.22 5.14
C ARG A 81 1.32 -7.48 5.94
N VAL A 82 1.17 -8.72 6.41
CA VAL A 82 0.09 -9.11 7.32
C VAL A 82 0.66 -9.27 8.72
N TRP A 83 -0.13 -8.93 9.73
CA TRP A 83 0.20 -9.30 11.10
C TRP A 83 0.04 -10.82 11.24
N SER A 84 1.09 -11.50 11.70
CA SER A 84 0.95 -12.86 12.24
C SER A 84 0.80 -12.75 13.76
N SER A 85 -0.01 -13.62 14.36
CA SER A 85 -0.19 -13.65 15.83
C SER A 85 1.13 -13.85 16.59
N LEU A 86 2.11 -14.52 15.97
CA LEU A 86 3.46 -14.68 16.52
C LEU A 86 4.31 -13.42 16.34
N GLN A 87 4.13 -12.67 15.25
CA GLN A 87 4.83 -11.40 15.04
C GLN A 87 4.34 -10.36 16.05
N GLN A 88 3.03 -10.33 16.32
CA GLN A 88 2.45 -9.39 17.29
C GLN A 88 3.03 -9.61 18.69
N SER A 89 3.16 -10.86 19.14
CA SER A 89 3.75 -11.15 20.45
C SER A 89 5.25 -10.86 20.53
N LEU A 90 5.99 -11.07 19.43
CA LEU A 90 7.41 -10.73 19.34
C LEU A 90 7.64 -9.22 19.32
N ASP A 91 6.83 -8.45 18.58
CA ASP A 91 6.93 -6.99 18.50
C ASP A 91 6.45 -6.31 19.80
N GLU A 92 5.49 -6.90 20.51
CA GLU A 92 5.12 -6.48 21.88
C GLU A 92 6.25 -6.77 22.87
N MET A 93 6.83 -7.97 22.83
CA MET A 93 8.00 -8.32 23.64
C MET A 93 9.17 -7.36 23.34
N GLU A 94 9.50 -7.10 22.09
CA GLU A 94 10.62 -6.22 21.75
C GLU A 94 10.39 -4.79 22.26
N ARG A 95 9.15 -4.28 22.24
CA ARG A 95 8.82 -2.98 22.81
C ARG A 95 8.93 -2.94 24.34
N ASP A 96 8.43 -3.95 25.02
CA ASP A 96 8.42 -4.00 26.49
C ASP A 96 9.81 -4.24 27.09
N TYR A 97 10.66 -4.99 26.38
CA TYR A 97 12.02 -5.33 26.82
C TYR A 97 13.11 -4.45 26.18
N SER A 98 12.74 -3.45 25.37
CA SER A 98 13.70 -2.48 24.84
C SER A 98 14.33 -1.67 25.97
N ILE A 99 15.64 -1.82 26.16
CA ILE A 99 16.40 -1.02 27.13
C ILE A 99 16.34 0.44 26.68
N PRO A 100 15.77 1.36 27.49
CA PRO A 100 15.72 2.76 27.11
C PRO A 100 17.15 3.31 26.94
N PRO A 101 17.41 4.15 25.93
CA PRO A 101 18.75 4.70 25.72
C PRO A 101 19.19 5.44 27.00
N CYS A 102 20.34 5.04 27.52
CA CYS A 102 20.91 5.62 28.74
C CYS A 102 21.01 7.14 28.56
N LYS A 103 20.26 7.90 29.36
CA LYS A 103 20.34 9.36 29.35
C LYS A 103 21.79 9.72 29.67
N ARG A 104 22.53 10.27 28.69
CA ARG A 104 23.85 10.85 28.93
C ARG A 104 23.67 11.96 29.96
N LEU A 105 24.06 11.68 31.21
CA LEU A 105 24.28 12.68 32.24
C LEU A 105 25.27 13.69 31.64
N ARG A 106 24.78 14.88 31.30
CA ARG A 106 25.66 16.01 30.99
C ARG A 106 26.44 16.27 32.27
N ARG A 107 27.77 16.18 32.15
CA ARG A 107 28.71 16.58 33.18
C ARG A 107 28.76 18.11 33.09
N ASP A 108 28.27 18.78 34.12
CA ASP A 108 28.43 20.24 34.30
C ASP A 108 29.91 20.61 34.42
#